data_AF-A0A0C3FAN4-F1
#
_entry.id   AF-A0A0C3FAN4-F1
#
_cell.length_a   1.000
_cell.length_b   1.000
_cell.length_c   1.000
_cell.angle_alpha   90.00
_cell.angle_beta   90.00
_cell.angle_gamma   90.00
#
_symmetry.space_group_name_H-M   'P 1'
#
loop_
_entity.id
_entity.type
_entity.pdbx_description
1 polymer ?
#
loop_
_entity_poly.entity_id
_entity_poly.type
_entity_poly.pdbx_seq_one_letter_code
_entity_poly.pdbx_strand_id
1 'polypeptide(L)'
;MEPIWILSGFYQESIRSLPGVHTLYQESIRSPSGSVGECNLQHEAHAQEESLKLHLIELQAANILNEAYCSRICGQLAHKEDKGKETKGKGKLVGNGLPCLLSGDVFYERVVDAEVGQRREEREKVVRKGLREQRAEVLAEWKKQQDTRKADVTMRRAQWEEEKEEWEAEKAAAKTAEQKFTKKKPALGKLLAVILRLPVVAVHNESSDNKDNARSDNNDE
;
A
#
# COMPACT_ATOMS: atom_id res chain seq x y z
N MET A 1 -49.16 0.14 -33.80
CA MET A 1 -49.82 -0.13 -32.51
C MET A 1 -48.72 -0.23 -31.47
N GLU A 2 -48.52 0.64 -30.48
CA GLU A 2 -48.66 2.08 -30.27
C GLU A 2 -47.42 2.46 -29.40
N PRO A 3 -46.97 3.72 -29.40
CA PRO A 3 -45.69 4.12 -28.77
C PRO A 3 -45.89 4.57 -27.32
N ILE A 4 -44.97 4.18 -26.42
CA ILE A 4 -44.92 4.73 -25.05
C ILE A 4 -43.94 5.90 -25.02
N TRP A 5 -44.48 7.04 -24.64
CA TRP A 5 -43.88 8.36 -24.70
C TRP A 5 -42.76 8.55 -23.66
N ILE A 6 -41.68 9.22 -24.11
CA ILE A 6 -40.69 9.88 -23.25
C ILE A 6 -41.36 11.12 -22.64
N LEU A 7 -41.33 11.26 -21.31
CA LEU A 7 -41.57 12.56 -20.67
C LEU A 7 -40.32 13.01 -19.91
N SER A 8 -39.67 14.01 -20.50
CA SER A 8 -38.76 14.94 -19.85
C SER A 8 -39.52 15.73 -18.77
N GLY A 9 -38.99 15.75 -17.55
CA GLY A 9 -39.53 16.50 -16.42
C GLY A 9 -38.40 17.09 -15.59
N PHE A 10 -37.95 18.26 -16.02
CA PHE A 10 -36.95 19.12 -15.40
C PHE A 10 -37.47 19.61 -14.02
N TYR A 11 -36.99 19.04 -12.91
CA TYR A 11 -37.27 19.56 -11.57
C TYR A 11 -36.28 20.68 -11.24
N GLN A 12 -36.64 21.90 -11.64
CA GLN A 12 -36.01 23.13 -11.16
C GLN A 12 -36.83 23.63 -9.97
N GLU A 13 -36.46 23.21 -8.76
CA GLU A 13 -37.08 23.75 -7.55
C GLU A 13 -36.65 25.20 -7.34
N SER A 14 -37.64 26.07 -7.49
CA SER A 14 -37.59 27.50 -7.23
C SER A 14 -37.31 27.75 -5.75
N ILE A 15 -36.14 28.31 -5.45
CA ILE A 15 -35.83 28.90 -4.14
C ILE A 15 -36.70 30.16 -3.98
N ARG A 16 -37.93 29.99 -3.49
CA ARG A 16 -38.69 31.10 -2.89
C ARG A 16 -38.22 31.26 -1.45
N SER A 17 -37.32 32.24 -1.27
CA SER A 17 -36.95 32.81 0.01
C SER A 17 -38.20 33.24 0.78
N LEU A 18 -38.49 32.56 1.89
CA LEU A 18 -39.43 33.00 2.92
C LEU A 18 -38.66 33.84 3.95
N PRO A 19 -38.96 35.13 4.13
CA PRO A 19 -38.31 35.95 5.14
C PRO A 19 -38.93 35.63 6.49
N GLY A 20 -38.18 34.97 7.38
CA GLY A 20 -38.61 34.80 8.77
C GLY A 20 -38.13 33.55 9.50
N VAL A 21 -37.57 32.55 8.79
CA VAL A 21 -37.14 31.29 9.45
C VAL A 21 -35.66 31.32 9.89
N HIS A 22 -34.86 32.27 9.40
CA HIS A 22 -33.43 32.38 9.76
C HIS A 22 -33.17 33.12 11.08
N THR A 23 -34.16 33.77 11.70
CA THR A 23 -33.92 34.48 12.97
C THR A 23 -34.10 33.57 14.19
N LEU A 24 -34.92 32.53 14.12
CA LEU A 24 -35.12 31.61 15.27
C LEU A 24 -34.02 30.56 15.40
N TYR A 25 -33.32 30.21 14.30
CA TYR A 25 -32.20 29.27 14.37
C TYR A 25 -30.89 29.93 14.82
N GLN A 26 -30.79 31.26 14.72
CA GLN A 26 -29.58 32.00 15.04
C GLN A 26 -29.57 32.58 16.48
N GLU A 27 -30.73 32.68 17.13
CA GLU A 27 -30.83 33.03 18.56
C GLU A 27 -30.61 31.82 19.49
N SER A 28 -30.74 30.58 19.00
CA SER A 28 -30.46 29.37 19.80
C SER A 28 -28.97 29.11 20.07
N ILE A 29 -28.07 29.83 19.40
CA ILE A 29 -26.61 29.71 19.60
C ILE A 29 -26.06 30.89 20.44
N ARG A 30 -26.94 31.78 20.94
CA ARG A 30 -26.52 32.97 21.69
C ARG A 30 -27.25 33.08 23.03
N SER A 31 -26.93 32.19 23.96
CA SER A 31 -27.06 32.50 25.39
C SER A 31 -25.88 31.91 26.17
N PRO A 32 -25.11 32.73 26.93
CA PRO A 32 -23.96 32.31 27.69
C PRO A 32 -24.34 32.09 29.16
N SER A 33 -24.47 30.84 29.58
CA SER A 33 -24.27 30.46 30.99
C SER A 33 -24.01 28.96 31.07
N GLY A 34 -22.84 28.52 30.63
CA GLY A 34 -22.36 27.17 30.90
C GLY A 34 -22.23 27.01 32.42
N SER A 35 -23.21 26.36 33.02
CA SER A 35 -23.07 25.90 34.40
C SER A 35 -21.92 24.89 34.44
N VAL A 36 -21.13 24.86 35.51
CA VAL A 36 -19.98 23.95 35.67
C VAL A 36 -20.37 22.48 35.39
N GLY A 37 -21.64 22.13 35.59
CA GLY A 37 -22.20 20.81 35.27
C GLY A 37 -22.22 20.46 33.77
N GLU A 38 -22.55 21.41 32.89
CA GLU A 38 -22.59 21.17 31.43
C GLU A 38 -21.20 20.96 30.84
N CYS A 39 -20.20 21.67 31.35
CA CYS A 39 -18.79 21.50 30.95
C CYS A 39 -18.27 20.11 31.37
N ASN A 40 -18.60 19.66 32.58
CA ASN A 40 -18.20 18.34 33.07
C ASN A 40 -18.87 17.20 32.27
N LEU A 41 -20.17 17.32 31.97
CA LEU A 41 -20.89 16.37 31.12
C LEU A 41 -20.27 16.24 29.72
N GLN A 42 -19.83 17.35 29.14
CA GLN A 42 -19.18 17.35 27.83
C GLN A 42 -17.80 16.66 27.88
N HIS A 43 -17.01 16.91 28.94
CA HIS A 43 -15.74 16.22 29.15
C HIS A 43 -15.91 14.70 29.35
N GLU A 44 -16.90 14.28 30.14
CA GLU A 44 -17.22 12.86 30.36
C GLU A 44 -17.65 12.17 29.06
N ALA A 45 -18.50 12.82 28.24
CA ALA A 45 -18.91 12.30 26.94
C ALA A 45 -17.71 12.13 25.98
N HIS A 46 -16.81 13.10 25.94
CA HIS A 46 -15.59 13.00 25.12
C HIS A 46 -14.66 11.88 25.62
N ALA A 47 -14.49 11.72 26.93
CA ALA A 47 -13.69 10.63 27.49
C ALA A 47 -14.25 9.24 27.14
N GLN A 48 -15.58 9.08 27.16
CA GLN A 48 -16.24 7.85 26.71
C GLN A 48 -16.01 7.60 25.21
N GLU A 49 -16.14 8.64 24.37
CA GLU A 49 -15.88 8.54 22.93
C GLU A 49 -14.44 8.11 22.64
N GLU A 50 -13.45 8.67 23.34
CA GLU A 50 -12.05 8.29 23.21
C GLU A 50 -11.81 6.83 23.62
N SER A 51 -12.40 6.38 24.73
CA SER A 51 -12.29 4.99 25.18
C SER A 51 -12.86 4.00 24.13
N LEU A 52 -13.99 4.34 23.53
CA LEU A 52 -14.62 3.52 22.49
C LEU A 52 -13.79 3.49 21.21
N LYS A 53 -13.18 4.62 20.83
CA LYS A 53 -12.26 4.69 19.68
C LYS A 53 -11.04 3.79 19.88
N LEU A 54 -10.42 3.83 21.06
CA LEU A 54 -9.28 2.96 21.37
C LEU A 54 -9.67 1.49 21.32
N HIS A 55 -10.81 1.13 21.93
CA HIS A 55 -11.30 -0.24 21.90
C HIS A 55 -11.60 -0.74 20.47
N LEU A 56 -12.16 0.13 19.62
CA LEU A 56 -12.40 -0.19 18.22
C LEU A 56 -11.09 -0.42 17.44
N ILE A 57 -10.06 0.38 17.71
CA ILE A 57 -8.73 0.20 17.12
C ILE A 57 -8.13 -1.14 17.55
N GLU A 58 -8.25 -1.51 18.84
CA GLU A 58 -7.78 -2.78 19.36
C GLU A 58 -8.49 -3.97 18.68
N LEU A 59 -9.82 -3.90 18.57
CA LEU A 59 -10.61 -4.93 17.89
C LEU A 59 -10.23 -5.05 16.41
N GLN A 60 -10.05 -3.93 15.73
CA GLN A 60 -9.63 -3.91 14.34
C GLN A 60 -8.23 -4.52 14.16
N ALA A 61 -7.28 -4.18 15.04
CA ALA A 61 -5.94 -4.73 15.01
C ALA A 61 -5.93 -6.25 15.28
N ALA A 62 -6.72 -6.71 16.26
CA ALA A 62 -6.87 -8.13 16.55
C ALA A 62 -7.46 -8.91 15.37
N ASN A 63 -8.46 -8.33 14.68
CA ASN A 63 -9.08 -8.97 13.53
C ASN A 63 -8.10 -9.10 12.35
N ILE A 64 -7.35 -8.03 12.04
CA ILE A 64 -6.31 -8.05 10.99
C ILE A 64 -5.25 -9.12 11.29
N LEU A 65 -4.82 -9.22 12.57
CA LEU A 65 -3.83 -10.21 12.97
C LEU A 65 -4.37 -11.65 12.85
N ASN A 66 -5.61 -11.87 13.27
CA ASN A 66 -6.27 -13.18 13.14
C ASN A 66 -6.44 -13.58 11.68
N GLU A 67 -6.87 -12.66 10.81
CA GLU A 67 -6.98 -12.89 9.38
C GLU A 67 -5.62 -13.28 8.76
N ALA A 68 -4.56 -12.56 9.10
CA ALA A 68 -3.20 -12.86 8.64
C ALA A 68 -2.72 -14.24 9.14
N TYR A 69 -3.00 -14.57 10.39
CA TYR A 69 -2.65 -15.86 10.98
C TYR A 69 -3.41 -17.02 10.33
N CYS A 70 -4.72 -16.91 10.20
CA CYS A 70 -5.57 -17.90 9.54
C CYS A 70 -5.13 -18.11 8.09
N SER A 71 -4.91 -17.02 7.35
CA SER A 71 -4.42 -17.08 5.97
C SER A 71 -3.09 -17.84 5.87
N ARG A 72 -2.17 -17.61 6.81
CA ARG A 72 -0.89 -18.32 6.86
C ARG A 72 -1.07 -19.81 7.14
N ILE A 73 -1.91 -20.20 8.09
CA ILE A 73 -2.17 -21.61 8.40
C ILE A 73 -2.88 -22.31 7.25
N CYS A 74 -3.92 -21.70 6.68
CA CYS A 74 -4.62 -22.21 5.51
C CYS A 74 -3.64 -22.42 4.35
N GLY A 75 -2.75 -21.45 4.08
CA GLY A 75 -1.70 -21.60 3.08
C GLY A 75 -0.71 -22.74 3.38
N GLN A 76 -0.31 -22.91 4.65
CA GLN A 76 0.56 -24.02 5.05
C GLN A 76 -0.11 -25.40 4.88
N LEU A 77 -1.40 -25.51 5.21
CA LEU A 77 -2.18 -26.73 5.04
C LEU A 77 -2.37 -27.04 3.55
N ALA A 78 -2.82 -26.05 2.76
CA ALA A 78 -2.97 -26.19 1.32
C ALA A 78 -1.67 -26.66 0.65
N HIS A 79 -0.53 -26.02 0.98
CA HIS A 79 0.77 -26.43 0.45
C HIS A 79 1.21 -27.82 0.92
N LYS A 80 0.85 -28.28 2.13
CA LYS A 80 1.12 -29.67 2.55
C LYS A 80 0.25 -30.68 1.79
N GLU A 81 -1.01 -30.36 1.59
CA GLU A 81 -1.94 -31.17 0.79
C GLU A 81 -1.47 -31.27 -0.66
N ASP A 82 -1.10 -30.13 -1.24
CA ASP A 82 -0.59 -30.06 -2.60
C ASP A 82 0.75 -30.77 -2.72
N LYS A 83 1.67 -30.66 -1.76
CA LYS A 83 2.88 -31.49 -1.74
C LYS A 83 2.58 -32.98 -1.68
N GLY A 84 1.57 -33.40 -0.92
CA GLY A 84 1.11 -34.78 -0.86
C GLY A 84 0.49 -35.27 -2.18
N LYS A 85 -0.13 -34.36 -2.96
CA LYS A 85 -0.69 -34.64 -4.29
C LYS A 85 0.38 -34.60 -5.40
N GLU A 86 1.26 -33.61 -5.38
CA GLU A 86 2.32 -33.39 -6.39
C GLU A 86 3.40 -34.47 -6.36
N THR A 87 3.82 -34.91 -5.17
CA THR A 87 4.80 -36.00 -5.02
C THR A 87 4.31 -37.33 -5.61
N LYS A 88 3.00 -37.50 -5.79
CA LYS A 88 2.39 -38.67 -6.40
C LYS A 88 2.22 -38.59 -7.92
N GLY A 89 2.83 -37.65 -8.64
CA GLY A 89 2.71 -37.72 -10.10
C GLY A 89 3.18 -36.58 -10.99
N LYS A 90 3.71 -35.45 -10.48
CA LYS A 90 4.23 -34.43 -11.40
C LYS A 90 5.48 -34.95 -12.14
N GLY A 91 5.30 -35.31 -13.41
CA GLY A 91 6.38 -35.76 -14.31
C GLY A 91 6.63 -37.28 -14.36
N LYS A 92 5.92 -38.09 -13.57
CA LYS A 92 6.03 -39.56 -13.65
C LYS A 92 4.80 -40.13 -14.33
N LEU A 93 5.02 -40.92 -15.38
CA LEU A 93 3.98 -41.61 -16.15
C LEU A 93 3.07 -42.51 -15.27
N VAL A 94 3.60 -42.98 -14.13
CA VAL A 94 2.87 -43.76 -13.12
C VAL A 94 3.15 -43.17 -11.73
N GLY A 95 2.13 -42.57 -11.13
CA GLY A 95 2.22 -41.82 -9.86
C GLY A 95 2.55 -42.64 -8.61
N ASN A 96 2.34 -43.95 -8.66
CA ASN A 96 2.41 -44.83 -7.50
C ASN A 96 3.81 -45.42 -7.26
N GLY A 97 4.76 -45.17 -8.17
CA GLY A 97 6.11 -45.75 -8.12
C GLY A 97 6.18 -47.27 -8.33
N LEU A 98 5.05 -47.96 -8.42
CA LEU A 98 4.95 -49.38 -8.74
C LEU A 98 4.95 -49.59 -10.26
N PRO A 99 5.65 -50.62 -10.78
CA PRO A 99 5.54 -51.02 -12.17
C PRO A 99 4.07 -51.34 -12.49
N CYS A 100 3.53 -50.67 -13.50
CA CYS A 100 2.17 -50.91 -13.98
C CYS A 100 2.23 -51.12 -15.48
N LEU A 101 1.68 -52.25 -15.95
CA LEU A 101 1.53 -52.52 -17.38
C LEU A 101 0.35 -51.68 -17.90
N LEU A 102 0.67 -50.64 -18.66
CA LEU A 102 -0.33 -49.83 -19.35
C LEU A 102 -0.58 -50.40 -20.74
N SER A 103 -1.83 -50.30 -21.20
CA SER A 103 -2.13 -50.53 -22.62
C SER A 103 -1.48 -49.44 -23.47
N GLY A 104 -1.09 -49.76 -24.70
CA GLY A 104 -0.34 -48.85 -25.59
C GLY A 104 -1.01 -47.48 -25.75
N ASP A 105 -2.33 -47.45 -25.90
CA ASP A 105 -3.10 -46.20 -26.06
C ASP A 105 -3.06 -45.34 -24.79
N VAL A 106 -3.29 -45.94 -23.62
CA VAL A 106 -3.23 -45.25 -22.31
C VAL A 106 -1.81 -44.75 -22.01
N PHE A 107 -0.79 -45.49 -22.45
CA PHE A 107 0.60 -45.04 -22.36
C PHE A 107 0.82 -43.79 -23.23
N TYR A 108 0.37 -43.83 -24.49
CA TYR A 108 0.55 -42.73 -25.43
C TYR A 108 -0.14 -41.44 -24.95
N GLU A 109 -1.40 -41.52 -24.52
CA GLU A 109 -2.15 -40.37 -23.98
C GLU A 109 -1.41 -39.72 -22.80
N ARG A 110 -0.90 -40.53 -21.86
CA ARG A 110 -0.14 -40.00 -20.71
C ARG A 110 1.16 -39.33 -21.09
N VAL A 111 1.85 -39.80 -22.13
CA VAL A 111 3.07 -39.16 -22.65
C VAL A 111 2.73 -37.81 -23.27
N VAL A 112 1.67 -37.74 -24.10
CA VAL A 112 1.21 -36.49 -24.71
C VAL A 112 0.83 -35.46 -23.65
N ASP A 113 0.05 -35.86 -22.64
CA ASP A 113 -0.35 -34.97 -21.54
C ASP A 113 0.86 -34.46 -20.74
N ALA A 114 1.86 -35.32 -20.51
CA ALA A 114 3.09 -34.95 -19.81
C ALA A 114 3.88 -33.90 -20.61
N GLU A 115 4.04 -34.08 -21.93
CA GLU A 115 4.72 -33.12 -22.80
C GLU A 115 3.98 -31.78 -22.87
N VAL A 116 2.65 -31.80 -23.01
CA VAL A 116 1.81 -30.59 -23.01
C VAL A 116 1.93 -29.87 -21.67
N GLY A 117 1.87 -30.62 -20.56
CA GLY A 117 2.06 -30.10 -19.21
C GLY A 117 3.42 -29.45 -19.02
N GLN A 118 4.51 -30.09 -19.47
CA GLN A 118 5.85 -29.55 -19.40
C GLN A 118 5.99 -28.25 -20.20
N ARG A 119 5.49 -28.22 -21.44
CA ARG A 119 5.50 -27.01 -22.27
C ARG A 119 4.72 -25.85 -21.63
N ARG A 120 3.60 -26.14 -20.95
CA ARG A 120 2.83 -25.12 -20.22
C ARG A 120 3.64 -24.57 -19.04
N GLU A 121 4.23 -25.43 -18.23
CA GLU A 121 5.04 -25.03 -17.07
C GLU A 121 6.25 -24.18 -17.48
N GLU A 122 6.92 -24.53 -18.57
CA GLU A 122 8.02 -23.76 -19.14
C GLU A 122 7.57 -22.35 -19.57
N ARG A 123 6.42 -22.24 -20.25
CA ARG A 123 5.85 -20.94 -20.61
C ARG A 123 5.52 -20.10 -19.38
N GLU A 124 4.91 -20.70 -18.36
CA GLU A 124 4.61 -20.01 -17.10
C GLU A 124 5.87 -19.56 -16.37
N LYS A 125 6.95 -20.35 -16.38
CA LYS A 125 8.26 -19.95 -15.85
C LYS A 125 8.83 -18.74 -16.59
N VAL A 126 8.75 -18.73 -17.92
CA VAL A 126 9.20 -17.60 -18.75
C VAL A 126 8.38 -16.35 -18.43
N VAL A 127 7.05 -16.47 -18.36
CA VAL A 127 6.16 -15.35 -18.00
C VAL A 127 6.47 -14.81 -16.60
N ARG A 128 6.64 -15.69 -15.60
CA ARG A 128 7.02 -15.30 -14.24
C ARG A 128 8.37 -14.58 -14.19
N LYS A 129 9.35 -15.04 -14.98
CA LYS A 129 10.66 -14.39 -15.07
C LYS A 129 10.54 -12.99 -15.67
N GLY A 130 9.82 -12.85 -16.79
CA GLY A 130 9.59 -11.54 -17.42
C GLY A 130 8.88 -10.54 -16.50
N LEU A 131 7.89 -10.97 -15.73
CA LEU A 131 7.22 -10.09 -14.74
C LEU A 131 8.16 -9.67 -13.60
N ARG A 132 9.06 -10.55 -13.15
CA ARG A 132 10.08 -10.22 -12.14
C ARG A 132 11.07 -9.19 -12.67
N GLU A 133 11.49 -9.33 -13.93
CA GLU A 133 12.39 -8.39 -14.60
C GLU A 133 11.73 -7.02 -14.76
N GLN A 134 10.51 -6.94 -15.28
CA GLN A 134 9.75 -5.69 -15.38
C GLN A 134 9.58 -4.99 -14.03
N ARG A 135 9.26 -5.74 -12.98
CA ARG A 135 9.15 -5.19 -11.62
C ARG A 135 10.49 -4.67 -11.10
N ALA A 136 11.58 -5.38 -11.39
CA ALA A 136 12.92 -4.97 -10.99
C ALA A 136 13.34 -3.68 -11.71
N GLU A 137 13.02 -3.54 -13.00
CA GLU A 137 13.26 -2.33 -13.80
C GLU A 137 12.54 -1.11 -13.22
N VAL A 138 11.22 -1.22 -12.97
CA VAL A 138 10.42 -0.13 -12.38
C VAL A 138 10.98 0.29 -11.01
N LEU A 139 11.41 -0.66 -10.18
CA LEU A 139 12.01 -0.36 -8.89
C LEU A 139 13.39 0.29 -9.02
N ALA A 140 14.20 -0.11 -10.00
CA ALA A 140 15.50 0.49 -10.26
C ALA A 140 15.38 1.94 -10.73
N GLU A 141 14.44 2.24 -11.62
CA GLU A 141 14.15 3.60 -12.08
C GLU A 141 13.66 4.50 -10.93
N TRP A 142 12.72 4.00 -10.13
CA TRP A 142 12.24 4.73 -8.96
C TRP A 142 13.37 5.01 -7.96
N LYS A 143 14.28 4.06 -7.76
CA LYS A 143 15.44 4.23 -6.87
C LYS A 143 16.39 5.30 -7.41
N LYS A 144 16.70 5.31 -8.71
CA LYS A 144 17.50 6.38 -9.34
C LYS A 144 16.89 7.76 -9.10
N GLN A 145 15.58 7.90 -9.31
CA GLN A 145 14.88 9.18 -9.06
C GLN A 145 14.95 9.61 -7.58
N GLN A 146 14.80 8.66 -6.65
CA GLN A 146 14.95 8.95 -5.22
C GLN A 146 16.37 9.40 -4.86
N ASP A 147 17.38 8.77 -5.43
CA ASP A 147 18.77 9.10 -5.15
C ASP A 147 19.13 10.48 -5.72
N THR A 148 18.71 10.81 -6.94
CA THR A 148 18.85 12.16 -7.51
C THR A 148 18.15 13.22 -6.65
N ARG A 149 16.89 12.98 -6.26
CA ARG A 149 16.15 13.91 -5.40
C ARG A 149 16.86 14.14 -4.06
N LYS A 150 17.38 13.07 -3.44
CA LYS A 150 18.12 13.18 -2.19
C LYS A 150 19.38 14.00 -2.37
N ALA A 151 20.15 13.77 -3.45
CA ALA A 151 21.33 14.55 -3.77
C ALA A 151 21.00 16.05 -3.93
N ASP A 152 19.94 16.39 -4.67
CA ASP A 152 19.51 17.78 -4.86
C ASP A 152 19.09 18.45 -3.55
N VAL A 153 18.33 17.73 -2.71
CA VAL A 153 17.91 18.23 -1.39
C VAL A 153 19.13 18.44 -0.48
N THR A 154 20.12 17.54 -0.52
CA THR A 154 21.36 17.71 0.26
C THR A 154 22.17 18.91 -0.22
N MET A 155 22.32 19.09 -1.54
CA MET A 155 23.03 20.24 -2.10
C MET A 155 22.34 21.56 -1.74
N ARG A 156 21.01 21.63 -1.86
CA ARG A 156 20.26 22.85 -1.51
C ARG A 156 20.36 23.18 -0.02
N ARG A 157 20.38 22.16 0.85
CA ARG A 157 20.58 22.35 2.30
C ARG A 157 21.98 22.86 2.61
N ALA A 158 23.01 22.33 1.95
CA ALA A 158 24.38 22.80 2.11
C ALA A 158 24.52 24.28 1.69
N GLN A 159 24.01 24.64 0.51
CA GLN A 159 23.99 26.04 0.04
C GLN A 159 23.26 26.97 1.01
N TRP A 160 22.11 26.54 1.54
CA TRP A 160 21.38 27.36 2.50
C TRP A 160 22.12 27.54 3.83
N GLU A 161 22.87 26.53 4.30
CA GLU A 161 23.72 26.69 5.48
C GLU A 161 24.88 27.65 5.21
N GLU A 162 25.54 27.59 4.05
CA GLU A 162 26.57 28.55 3.64
C GLU A 162 26.01 29.98 3.57
N GLU A 163 24.88 30.19 2.87
CA GLU A 163 24.18 31.49 2.80
C GLU A 163 23.84 32.02 4.21
N LYS A 164 23.44 31.13 5.11
CA LYS A 164 23.07 31.46 6.49
C LYS A 164 24.29 31.82 7.33
N GLU A 165 25.40 31.13 7.17
CA GLU A 165 26.67 31.46 7.82
C GLU A 165 27.19 32.83 7.37
N GLU A 166 27.16 33.10 6.06
CA GLU A 166 27.50 34.41 5.51
C GLU A 166 26.60 35.51 6.06
N TRP A 167 25.29 35.26 6.11
CA TRP A 167 24.33 36.22 6.66
C TRP A 167 24.56 36.51 8.15
N GLU A 168 24.85 35.49 8.97
CA GLU A 168 25.18 35.69 10.39
C GLU A 168 26.52 36.43 10.56
N ALA A 169 27.52 36.17 9.70
CA ALA A 169 28.80 36.86 9.71
C ALA A 169 28.65 38.36 9.34
N GLU A 170 27.89 38.67 8.28
CA GLU A 170 27.59 40.06 7.90
C GLU A 170 26.81 40.80 8.99
N LYS A 171 25.84 40.12 9.60
CA LYS A 171 25.06 40.67 10.72
C LYS A 171 25.96 40.94 11.94
N ALA A 172 26.91 40.06 12.23
CA ALA A 172 27.90 40.27 13.29
C ALA A 172 28.81 41.46 12.97
N ALA A 173 29.29 41.61 11.73
CA ALA A 173 30.10 42.73 11.30
C ALA A 173 29.35 44.07 11.33
N ALA A 174 28.07 44.10 10.93
CA ALA A 174 27.24 45.30 11.05
C ALA A 174 27.04 45.69 12.53
N LYS A 175 26.90 44.69 13.42
CA LYS A 175 26.78 44.92 14.86
C LYS A 175 28.07 45.51 15.45
N THR A 176 29.26 45.02 15.07
CA THR A 176 30.54 45.57 15.53
C THR A 176 30.80 46.99 14.99
N ALA A 177 30.28 47.31 13.81
CA ALA A 177 30.34 48.65 13.22
C ALA A 177 29.22 49.61 13.69
N GLU A 178 28.33 49.16 14.59
CA GLU A 178 27.15 49.91 15.07
C GLU A 178 26.20 50.37 13.94
N GLN A 179 26.20 49.66 12.81
CA GLN A 179 25.34 49.95 11.67
C GLN A 179 24.02 49.16 11.75
N LYS A 180 22.95 49.74 11.22
CA LYS A 180 21.65 49.05 11.11
C LYS A 180 21.72 47.98 10.01
N PHE A 181 21.49 46.72 10.36
CA PHE A 181 21.45 45.60 9.42
C PHE A 181 20.02 45.34 8.92
N THR A 182 19.79 45.48 7.61
CA THR A 182 18.45 45.39 6.99
C THR A 182 18.25 44.16 6.08
N LYS A 183 19.30 43.35 5.85
CA LYS A 183 19.20 42.17 4.99
C LYS A 183 18.36 41.08 5.65
N LYS A 184 17.44 40.48 4.89
CA LYS A 184 16.56 39.39 5.36
C LYS A 184 17.35 38.09 5.51
N LYS A 185 16.97 37.26 6.48
CA LYS A 185 17.56 35.94 6.69
C LYS A 185 17.29 35.02 5.48
N PRO A 186 18.30 34.30 4.97
CA PRO A 186 18.11 33.31 3.91
C PRO A 186 17.08 32.25 4.32
N ALA A 187 16.17 31.93 3.40
CA ALA A 187 15.13 30.92 3.60
C ALA A 187 15.40 29.70 2.71
N LEU A 188 15.26 28.49 3.27
CA LEU A 188 15.56 27.23 2.59
C LEU A 188 14.67 26.98 1.35
N GLY A 189 13.50 27.62 1.29
CA GLY A 189 12.54 27.48 0.20
C GLY A 189 11.77 26.15 0.26
N LYS A 190 10.99 25.87 -0.80
CA LYS A 190 10.24 24.61 -0.92
C LYS A 190 11.17 23.51 -1.43
N LEU A 191 11.33 22.44 -0.66
CA LEU A 191 12.08 21.26 -1.07
C LEU A 191 11.27 20.41 -2.06
N LEU A 192 11.97 19.61 -2.86
CA LEU A 192 11.35 18.67 -3.80
C LEU A 192 10.45 17.67 -3.08
N ALA A 193 9.20 17.56 -3.53
CA ALA A 193 8.21 16.66 -2.96
C ALA A 193 8.67 15.19 -3.01
N VAL A 194 8.22 14.39 -2.04
CA VAL A 194 8.53 12.96 -2.01
C VAL A 194 7.86 12.27 -3.20
N ILE A 195 8.65 11.66 -4.07
CA ILE A 195 8.13 10.81 -5.15
C ILE A 195 7.54 9.56 -4.48
N LEU A 196 6.21 9.46 -4.48
CA LEU A 196 5.51 8.30 -3.93
C LEU A 196 5.94 7.05 -4.69
N ARG A 197 6.22 5.98 -3.94
CA ARG A 197 6.46 4.67 -4.53
C ARG A 197 5.18 4.25 -5.24
N LEU A 198 5.25 3.99 -6.54
CA LEU A 198 4.08 3.46 -7.25
C LEU A 198 3.65 2.17 -6.55
N PRO A 199 2.35 2.00 -6.27
CA PRO A 199 1.83 0.72 -5.83
C PRO A 199 2.25 -0.30 -6.89
N VAL A 200 3.10 -1.23 -6.50
CA VAL A 200 3.33 -2.40 -7.34
C VAL A 200 1.96 -3.06 -7.41
N VAL A 201 1.32 -3.00 -8.59
CA VAL A 201 0.06 -3.71 -8.82
C VAL A 201 0.29 -5.10 -8.27
N ALA A 202 -0.44 -5.44 -7.22
CA ALA A 202 -0.40 -6.78 -6.67
C ALA A 202 -0.96 -7.66 -7.78
N VAL A 203 -0.07 -8.20 -8.61
CA VAL A 203 -0.42 -9.31 -9.47
C VAL A 203 -0.79 -10.38 -8.46
N HIS A 204 -2.10 -10.53 -8.24
CA HIS A 204 -2.70 -11.61 -7.48
C HIS A 204 -2.31 -12.89 -8.22
N ASN A 205 -1.12 -13.39 -7.89
CA ASN A 205 -0.64 -14.68 -8.34
C ASN A 205 -0.29 -15.43 -7.07
N GLU A 206 -1.26 -16.23 -6.68
CA GLU A 206 -1.14 -17.32 -5.73
C GLU A 206 0.06 -18.20 -6.08
N SER A 207 0.55 -18.90 -5.05
CA SER A 207 1.67 -19.85 -5.09
C SER A 207 3.07 -19.23 -5.10
N SER A 208 3.44 -18.70 -3.93
CA SER A 208 4.84 -18.54 -3.51
C SER A 208 5.44 -19.91 -3.19
N ASP A 209 5.72 -20.71 -4.22
CA ASP A 209 6.64 -21.84 -4.13
C ASP A 209 8.08 -21.31 -4.04
N ASN A 210 8.51 -20.99 -2.81
CA ASN A 210 9.90 -20.74 -2.50
C ASN A 210 10.58 -22.09 -2.24
N LYS A 211 11.01 -22.77 -3.30
CA LYS A 211 11.87 -23.97 -3.25
C LYS A 211 13.29 -23.64 -3.71
N ASP A 212 13.91 -22.63 -3.09
CA ASP A 212 15.36 -22.48 -3.11
C ASP A 212 15.89 -22.90 -1.74
N ASN A 213 15.90 -24.21 -1.48
CA ASN A 213 16.77 -24.80 -0.47
C ASN A 213 17.72 -25.75 -1.20
N ALA A 214 18.67 -25.15 -1.91
CA ALA A 214 19.78 -25.87 -2.50
C ALA A 214 20.95 -25.88 -1.51
N ARG A 215 21.28 -27.10 -1.09
CA ARG A 215 22.65 -27.57 -0.82
C ARG A 215 23.24 -27.27 0.57
N SER A 216 22.84 -28.10 1.54
CA SER A 216 23.75 -28.51 2.61
C SER A 216 24.70 -29.55 2.02
N ASP A 217 25.86 -29.11 1.51
CA ASP A 217 27.00 -30.01 1.30
C ASP A 217 27.54 -30.37 2.68
N ASN A 218 27.31 -31.61 3.11
CA ASN A 218 28.03 -32.24 4.21
C ASN A 218 28.79 -33.43 3.64
N ASN A 219 30.05 -33.49 4.09
CA ASN A 219 31.02 -34.59 4.08
C ASN A 219 31.89 -34.73 2.82
N ASP A 220 33.19 -34.48 3.01
CA ASP A 220 34.18 -35.56 3.05
C ASP A 220 35.35 -35.21 3.99
N GLU A 221 35.72 -36.22 4.80
CA GLU A 221 36.91 -36.45 5.66
C GLU A 221 37.21 -35.58 6.90
#